data_AF-A0A382WNS2-F1
#
_entry.id   AF-A0A382WNS2-F1
#
_cell.length_a   1.000
_cell.length_b   1.000
_cell.length_c   1.000
_cell.angle_alpha   90.00
_cell.angle_beta   90.00
_cell.angle_gamma   90.00
#
_symmetry.space_group_name_H-M   'P 1'
#
loop_
_entity.id
_entity.type
_entity.pdbx_description
1 polymer ?
#
loop_
_entity_poly.entity_id
_entity_poly.type
_entity_poly.pdbx_seq_one_letter_code
_entity_poly.pdbx_strand_id
1 'polypeptide(L)'
;MIGLGGLTATALLPSTRTWASITPSPTSVLLVVDVQNCFLPGGTLAVPDGNEIIPLINSLGKKFQNVIFTQDWHTENHASFASSHPGKEPFETIELSYGTQVLWPDHCVQGSDDALLADGLNIPHAQLIIRKGYHNEIDSYSTFVA
;
A
#
# COMPACT_ATOMS: atom_id res chain seq x y z
N MET A 1 44.46 31.51 12.85
CA MET A 1 43.11 31.62 13.44
C MET A 1 42.28 30.47 12.88
N ILE A 2 41.63 29.76 13.78
CA ILE A 2 41.14 28.38 13.68
C ILE A 2 39.93 28.26 12.75
N GLY A 3 39.86 27.18 11.95
CA GLY A 3 38.67 26.81 11.19
C GLY A 3 38.55 25.28 11.12
N LEU A 4 38.09 24.65 12.20
CA LEU A 4 37.62 23.26 12.17
C LEU A 4 36.25 23.23 11.46
N GLY A 5 36.23 22.84 10.18
CA GLY A 5 35.02 22.41 9.49
C GLY A 5 34.83 20.91 9.75
N GLY A 6 33.96 20.57 10.69
CA GLY A 6 33.62 19.18 11.01
C GLY A 6 32.86 18.54 9.84
N LEU A 7 33.46 17.50 9.25
CA LEU A 7 32.76 16.54 8.41
C LEU A 7 31.81 15.74 9.33
N THR A 8 30.53 16.11 9.35
CA THR A 8 29.50 15.22 9.90
C THR A 8 29.31 14.08 8.91
N ALA A 9 30.03 12.98 9.12
CA ALA A 9 29.69 11.71 8.51
C ALA A 9 28.30 11.30 9.02
N THR A 10 27.28 11.48 8.19
CA THR A 10 26.01 10.79 8.35
C THR A 10 26.29 9.31 8.19
N ALA A 11 26.44 8.61 9.31
CA ALA A 11 26.52 7.17 9.33
C ALA A 11 25.24 6.61 8.69
N LEU A 12 25.37 6.05 7.49
CA LEU A 12 24.37 5.17 6.89
C LEU A 12 24.20 3.99 7.85
N LEU A 13 23.15 4.01 8.66
CA LEU A 13 22.73 2.85 9.42
C LEU A 13 22.42 1.73 8.41
N PRO A 14 23.03 0.54 8.52
CA PRO A 14 22.65 -0.59 7.69
C PRO A 14 21.21 -0.96 8.04
N SER A 15 20.31 -0.90 7.06
CA SER A 15 18.90 -1.30 7.16
C SER A 15 18.70 -2.81 7.38
N THR A 16 19.74 -3.56 7.74
CA THR A 16 19.70 -5.03 7.88
C THR A 16 19.22 -5.51 9.25
N ARG A 17 18.69 -4.65 10.12
CA ARG A 17 18.27 -5.05 11.48
C ARG A 17 16.77 -5.36 11.56
N THR A 18 16.51 -6.61 12.01
CA THR A 18 15.36 -7.21 12.75
C THR A 18 14.32 -8.09 12.06
N TRP A 19 14.22 -8.20 10.73
CA TRP A 19 13.27 -9.16 10.11
C TRP A 19 13.79 -10.61 10.01
N ALA A 20 15.11 -10.78 10.11
CA ALA A 20 15.75 -12.09 10.04
C ALA A 20 15.32 -13.02 11.19
N SER A 21 14.99 -12.47 12.36
CA SER A 21 14.75 -13.24 13.59
C SER A 21 13.30 -13.63 13.86
N ILE A 22 12.33 -13.21 13.05
CA ILE A 22 10.94 -13.60 13.29
C ILE A 22 10.74 -15.09 13.03
N THR A 23 10.05 -15.76 13.95
CA THR A 23 9.60 -17.16 13.83
C THR A 23 8.10 -17.20 14.14
N PRO A 24 7.24 -16.98 13.13
CA PRO A 24 5.79 -16.94 13.34
C PRO A 24 5.25 -18.29 13.82
N SER A 25 4.26 -18.27 14.71
CA SER A 25 3.54 -19.48 15.11
C SER A 25 2.58 -19.94 13.99
N PRO A 26 2.06 -21.18 14.05
CA PRO A 26 1.01 -21.63 13.13
C PRO A 26 -0.29 -20.81 13.15
N THR A 27 -0.52 -20.01 14.20
CA THR A 27 -1.69 -19.13 14.34
C THR A 27 -1.43 -17.69 13.91
N SER A 28 -0.19 -17.38 13.52
CA SER A 28 0.19 -16.05 13.03
C SER A 28 -0.21 -15.90 11.55
N VAL A 29 -0.62 -14.70 11.16
CA VAL A 29 -0.99 -14.36 9.78
C VAL A 29 -0.11 -13.21 9.30
N LEU A 30 0.39 -13.32 8.07
CA LEU A 30 0.94 -12.18 7.33
C LEU A 30 -0.16 -11.59 6.46
N LEU A 31 -0.55 -10.36 6.75
CA LEU A 31 -1.43 -9.56 5.90
C LEU A 31 -0.56 -8.66 5.00
N VAL A 32 -0.56 -8.91 3.70
CA VAL A 32 0.14 -8.10 2.70
C VAL A 32 -0.86 -7.11 2.13
N VAL A 33 -0.67 -5.84 2.48
CA VAL A 33 -1.64 -4.79 2.17
C VAL A 33 -1.27 -4.10 0.88
N ASP A 34 -2.18 -4.15 -0.10
CA ASP A 34 -2.24 -3.30 -1.29
C ASP A 34 -0.93 -3.15 -2.08
N VAL A 35 -0.20 -4.26 -2.26
CA VAL A 35 0.97 -4.31 -3.16
C VAL A 35 0.48 -4.43 -4.60
N GLN A 36 -0.11 -3.35 -5.09
CA GLN A 36 -0.76 -3.23 -6.39
C GLN A 36 -0.05 -2.22 -7.29
N ASN A 37 -0.19 -2.38 -8.60
CA ASN A 37 0.46 -1.54 -9.61
C ASN A 37 0.18 -0.04 -9.39
N CYS A 38 -1.06 0.31 -9.03
CA CYS A 38 -1.50 1.67 -8.72
C CYS A 38 -0.62 2.39 -7.69
N PHE A 39 -0.07 1.67 -6.71
CA PHE A 39 0.76 2.23 -5.64
C PHE A 39 2.26 2.09 -5.89
N LEU A 40 2.68 1.44 -6.98
CA LEU A 40 4.08 1.29 -7.34
C LEU A 40 4.56 2.38 -8.30
N PRO A 41 5.87 2.62 -8.43
CA PRO A 41 6.40 3.56 -9.41
C PRO A 41 5.87 3.27 -10.83
N GLY A 42 5.21 4.26 -11.42
CA GLY A 42 4.55 4.16 -12.72
C GLY A 42 3.02 3.98 -12.66
N GLY A 43 2.46 3.65 -11.50
CA GLY A 43 1.01 3.60 -11.26
C GLY A 43 0.37 4.97 -11.06
N THR A 44 -0.96 5.01 -10.96
CA THR A 44 -1.71 6.28 -10.89
C THR A 44 -1.61 7.00 -9.55
N LEU A 45 -1.32 6.28 -8.46
CA LEU A 45 -1.08 6.80 -7.10
C LEU A 45 0.25 6.28 -6.55
N ALA A 46 1.30 6.39 -7.37
CA ALA A 46 2.61 5.83 -7.09
C ALA A 46 3.22 6.33 -5.77
N VAL A 47 3.60 5.39 -4.91
CA VAL A 47 4.45 5.63 -3.74
C VAL A 47 5.92 5.53 -4.18
N PRO A 48 6.75 6.56 -3.91
CA PRO A 48 8.18 6.51 -4.24
C PRO A 48 8.85 5.27 -3.64
N ASP A 49 9.63 4.58 -4.47
CA ASP A 49 10.38 3.36 -4.11
C ASP A 49 9.50 2.21 -3.55
N GLY A 50 8.19 2.27 -3.77
CA GLY A 50 7.22 1.30 -3.23
C GLY A 50 7.46 -0.15 -3.70
N ASN A 51 8.15 -0.35 -4.82
CA ASN A 51 8.48 -1.66 -5.34
C ASN A 51 9.68 -2.31 -4.61
N GLU A 52 10.51 -1.53 -3.90
CA GLU A 52 11.72 -2.05 -3.25
C GLU A 52 11.42 -2.99 -2.08
N ILE A 53 10.20 -2.94 -1.52
CA ILE A 53 9.78 -3.83 -0.43
C ILE A 53 9.36 -5.22 -0.91
N ILE A 54 9.08 -5.41 -2.20
CA ILE A 54 8.55 -6.68 -2.74
C ILE A 54 9.47 -7.88 -2.43
N PRO A 55 10.81 -7.80 -2.61
CA PRO A 55 11.70 -8.89 -2.23
C PRO A 55 11.64 -9.24 -0.73
N LEU A 56 11.49 -8.23 0.13
CA LEU A 56 11.35 -8.43 1.57
C LEU A 56 10.02 -9.11 1.90
N ILE A 57 8.91 -8.67 1.30
CA ILE A 57 7.58 -9.28 1.47
C ILE A 57 7.61 -10.75 1.06
N ASN A 58 8.20 -11.08 -0.09
CA ASN A 58 8.36 -12.47 -0.54
C ASN A 58 9.21 -13.29 0.45
N SER A 59 10.27 -12.70 1.00
CA SER A 59 11.10 -13.36 2.01
C SER A 59 10.34 -13.60 3.32
N LEU A 60 9.46 -12.68 3.72
CA LEU A 60 8.60 -12.82 4.89
C LEU A 60 7.52 -13.87 4.65
N GLY A 61 6.88 -13.87 3.48
CA GLY A 61 5.84 -14.83 3.12
C GLY A 61 6.28 -16.29 3.28
N LYS A 62 7.54 -16.60 2.97
CA LYS A 62 8.14 -17.94 3.17
C LYS A 62 8.16 -18.40 4.64
N LYS A 63 8.07 -17.49 5.61
CA LYS A 63 8.11 -17.78 7.04
C LYS A 63 6.72 -17.98 7.66
N PHE A 64 5.65 -17.58 6.97
CA PHE A 64 4.29 -17.67 7.47
C PHE A 64 3.54 -18.82 6.80
N GLN A 65 2.81 -19.59 7.60
CA GLN A 65 1.88 -20.61 7.08
C GLN A 65 0.60 -19.97 6.52
N ASN A 66 0.16 -18.87 7.12
CA ASN A 66 -1.06 -18.16 6.74
C ASN A 66 -0.68 -16.80 6.16
N VAL A 67 -1.03 -16.58 4.90
CA VAL A 67 -0.78 -15.33 4.19
C VAL A 67 -2.07 -14.90 3.49
N ILE A 68 -2.45 -13.65 3.70
CA ILE A 68 -3.62 -13.02 3.08
C ILE A 68 -3.13 -11.76 2.37
N PHE A 69 -3.63 -11.54 1.16
CA PHE A 69 -3.42 -10.32 0.42
C PHE A 69 -4.66 -9.43 0.51
N THR A 70 -4.46 -8.12 0.38
CA THR A 70 -5.55 -7.18 0.17
C THR A 70 -5.40 -6.48 -1.16
N GLN A 71 -6.52 -6.01 -1.68
CA GLN A 71 -6.55 -5.16 -2.86
C GLN A 71 -7.53 -4.02 -2.60
N ASP A 72 -7.09 -2.78 -2.81
CA ASP A 72 -8.02 -1.72 -3.15
C ASP A 72 -8.68 -2.02 -4.49
N TRP A 73 -9.99 -1.83 -4.52
CA TRP A 73 -10.82 -2.31 -5.62
C TRP A 73 -12.00 -1.37 -5.85
N HIS A 74 -11.68 -0.14 -6.23
CA HIS A 74 -12.63 0.96 -6.34
C HIS A 74 -13.46 0.90 -7.62
N THR A 75 -14.76 1.19 -7.50
CA THR A 75 -15.63 1.42 -8.65
C THR A 75 -15.18 2.63 -9.47
N GLU A 76 -15.60 2.70 -10.74
CA GLU A 76 -15.49 3.94 -11.49
C GLU A 76 -16.28 5.05 -10.76
N ASN A 77 -15.70 6.26 -10.68
CA ASN A 77 -16.29 7.41 -9.97
C ASN A 77 -16.51 7.17 -8.46
N HIS A 78 -15.64 6.39 -7.82
CA HIS A 78 -15.68 6.17 -6.37
C HIS A 78 -15.59 7.51 -5.59
N ALA A 79 -16.24 7.59 -4.44
CA ALA A 79 -16.35 8.82 -3.65
C ALA A 79 -15.01 9.35 -3.12
N SER A 80 -13.98 8.51 -3.05
CA SER A 80 -12.62 8.96 -2.69
C SER A 80 -11.85 9.58 -3.85
N PHE A 81 -12.35 9.54 -5.09
CA PHE A 81 -11.64 10.11 -6.24
C PHE A 81 -11.96 11.59 -6.41
N ALA A 82 -10.95 12.42 -6.65
CA ALA A 82 -11.13 13.84 -6.93
C ALA A 82 -11.99 14.07 -8.19
N SER A 83 -11.87 13.19 -9.20
CA SER A 83 -12.66 13.24 -10.44
C SER A 83 -14.18 13.15 -10.22
N SER A 84 -14.60 12.52 -9.11
CA SER A 84 -16.00 12.39 -8.70
C SER A 84 -16.58 13.68 -8.10
N HIS A 85 -15.75 14.70 -7.84
CA HIS A 85 -16.14 15.94 -7.16
C HIS A 85 -15.80 17.16 -8.01
N PRO A 86 -16.78 17.84 -8.64
CA PRO A 86 -16.52 18.98 -9.51
C PRO A 86 -15.76 20.11 -8.82
N GLY A 87 -14.66 20.56 -9.44
CA GLY A 87 -13.83 21.65 -8.93
C GLY A 87 -12.89 21.25 -7.78
N LYS A 88 -12.68 19.96 -7.56
CA LYS A 88 -11.72 19.41 -6.60
C LYS A 88 -10.51 18.81 -7.30
N GLU A 89 -9.37 18.95 -6.65
CA GLU A 89 -8.10 18.35 -7.08
C GLU A 89 -7.69 17.21 -6.15
N PRO A 90 -6.86 16.25 -6.63
CA PRO A 90 -6.24 15.26 -5.78
C PRO A 90 -5.51 15.87 -4.58
N PHE A 91 -5.52 15.14 -3.47
CA PHE A 91 -4.95 15.48 -2.17
C PHE A 91 -5.68 16.60 -1.41
N GLU A 92 -6.78 17.13 -1.94
CA GLU A 92 -7.71 17.94 -1.16
C GLU A 92 -8.49 17.10 -0.14
N THR A 93 -9.14 17.77 0.81
CA THR A 93 -10.03 17.15 1.78
C THR A 93 -11.45 17.69 1.64
N ILE A 94 -12.43 16.80 1.78
CA ILE A 94 -13.85 17.11 1.82
C ILE A 94 -14.52 16.45 3.04
N GLU A 95 -15.75 16.86 3.34
CA GLU A 95 -16.60 16.20 4.32
C GLU A 95 -17.63 15.33 3.62
N LEU A 96 -17.65 14.04 3.96
CA LEU A 96 -18.66 13.07 3.54
C LEU A 96 -19.54 12.68 4.73
N SER A 97 -20.56 11.86 4.51
CA SER A 97 -21.50 11.46 5.56
C SER A 97 -20.85 10.71 6.74
N TYR A 98 -19.69 10.08 6.50
CA TYR A 98 -18.92 9.37 7.52
C TYR A 98 -17.75 10.19 8.09
N GLY A 99 -17.59 11.45 7.67
CA GLY A 99 -16.58 12.39 8.14
C GLY A 99 -15.59 12.83 7.06
N THR A 100 -14.42 13.28 7.51
CA THR A 100 -13.36 13.85 6.69
C THR A 100 -12.74 12.81 5.74
N GLN A 101 -12.72 13.11 4.43
CA GLN A 101 -12.16 12.26 3.37
C GLN A 101 -11.08 13.02 2.59
N VAL A 102 -9.93 12.39 2.39
CA VAL A 102 -8.91 12.85 1.42
C VAL A 102 -9.31 12.37 0.03
N LEU A 103 -9.27 13.28 -0.94
CA LEU A 103 -9.50 12.94 -2.34
C LEU A 103 -8.20 12.47 -2.99
N TRP A 104 -8.29 11.44 -3.81
CA TRP A 104 -7.15 10.83 -4.49
C TRP A 104 -7.30 10.95 -6.02
N PRO A 105 -6.21 10.80 -6.80
CA PRO A 105 -6.33 10.46 -8.22
C PRO A 105 -7.13 9.15 -8.36
N ASP A 106 -7.76 8.93 -9.51
CA ASP A 106 -8.37 7.63 -9.82
C ASP A 106 -7.29 6.54 -9.76
N HIS A 107 -7.52 5.52 -8.92
CA HIS A 107 -6.54 4.47 -8.67
C HIS A 107 -7.21 3.14 -8.36
N CYS A 108 -6.50 2.05 -8.66
CA CYS A 108 -6.92 0.68 -8.38
C CYS A 108 -8.38 0.37 -8.81
N VAL A 109 -8.79 0.94 -9.96
CA VAL A 109 -10.16 0.80 -10.49
C VAL A 109 -10.43 -0.65 -10.89
N GLN A 110 -11.59 -1.18 -10.54
CA GLN A 110 -11.94 -2.60 -10.75
C GLN A 110 -11.69 -3.06 -12.19
N GLY A 111 -10.91 -4.13 -12.34
CA GLY A 111 -10.63 -4.74 -13.64
C GLY A 111 -9.56 -4.05 -14.48
N SER A 112 -8.98 -2.95 -14.01
CA SER A 112 -7.84 -2.30 -14.65
C SER A 112 -6.52 -3.04 -14.34
N ASP A 113 -5.52 -2.88 -15.23
CA ASP A 113 -4.15 -3.36 -14.99
C ASP A 113 -3.53 -2.71 -13.75
N ASP A 114 -3.91 -1.47 -13.47
CA ASP A 114 -3.44 -0.68 -12.34
C ASP A 114 -3.92 -1.27 -10.99
N ALA A 115 -5.06 -1.96 -10.98
CA ALA A 115 -5.58 -2.63 -9.79
C ALA A 115 -5.00 -4.04 -9.54
N LEU A 116 -4.20 -4.58 -10.46
CA LEU A 116 -3.58 -5.89 -10.28
C LEU A 116 -2.54 -5.86 -9.15
N LEU A 117 -2.42 -6.99 -8.43
CA LEU A 117 -1.26 -7.20 -7.55
C LEU A 117 0.01 -7.18 -8.39
N ALA A 118 1.09 -6.65 -7.83
CA ALA A 118 2.36 -6.51 -8.53
C ALA A 118 2.91 -7.86 -9.01
N ASP A 119 3.39 -7.92 -10.25
CA ASP A 119 3.95 -9.16 -10.85
C ASP A 119 5.10 -9.78 -10.03
N GLY A 120 5.83 -8.95 -9.27
CA GLY A 120 6.90 -9.40 -8.39
C GLY A 120 6.44 -10.04 -7.08
N LEU A 121 5.17 -9.93 -6.71
CA LEU A 121 4.62 -10.49 -5.48
C LEU A 121 4.41 -12.00 -5.64
N ASN A 122 5.30 -12.79 -5.04
CA ASN A 122 5.42 -14.23 -5.27
C ASN A 122 5.33 -15.00 -3.95
N ILE A 123 4.09 -15.23 -3.50
CA ILE A 123 3.77 -16.05 -2.32
C ILE A 123 2.64 -17.00 -2.74
N PRO A 124 2.95 -18.13 -3.42
CA PRO A 124 1.95 -18.97 -4.08
C PRO A 124 1.01 -19.70 -3.12
N HIS A 125 1.35 -19.76 -1.82
CA HIS A 125 0.52 -20.31 -0.77
C HIS A 125 -0.39 -19.27 -0.08
N ALA A 126 -0.47 -18.03 -0.60
CA ALA A 126 -1.46 -17.07 -0.14
C ALA A 126 -2.87 -17.64 -0.30
N GLN A 127 -3.67 -17.52 0.76
CA GLN A 127 -4.91 -18.29 0.91
C GLN A 127 -6.15 -17.48 0.52
N LEU A 128 -6.03 -16.16 0.50
CA LEU A 128 -7.15 -15.25 0.29
C LEU A 128 -6.66 -13.91 -0.26
N ILE A 129 -7.46 -13.32 -1.13
CA ILE A 129 -7.38 -11.90 -1.50
C ILE A 129 -8.65 -11.23 -1.00
N ILE A 130 -8.52 -10.27 -0.08
CA ILE A 130 -9.63 -9.46 0.42
C ILE A 130 -9.65 -8.14 -0.37
N ARG A 131 -10.70 -7.94 -1.15
CA ARG A 131 -10.94 -6.64 -1.81
C ARG A 131 -11.64 -5.68 -0.86
N LYS A 132 -11.24 -4.41 -0.86
CA LYS A 132 -11.81 -3.32 -0.06
C LYS A 132 -12.04 -2.08 -0.93
N GLY A 133 -12.77 -1.09 -0.42
CA GLY A 133 -13.07 0.15 -1.15
C GLY A 133 -14.03 -0.03 -2.34
N TYR A 134 -14.78 -1.12 -2.40
CA TYR A 134 -15.66 -1.44 -3.54
C TYR A 134 -17.09 -0.87 -3.41
N HIS A 135 -17.43 -0.24 -2.28
CA HIS A 135 -18.70 0.46 -2.13
C HIS A 135 -18.52 1.89 -2.62
N ASN A 136 -19.25 2.29 -3.66
CA ASN A 136 -19.03 3.58 -4.34
C ASN A 136 -18.95 4.80 -3.42
N GLU A 137 -19.75 4.80 -2.34
CA GLU A 137 -19.91 5.95 -1.44
C GLU A 137 -19.05 5.88 -0.18
N ILE A 138 -18.28 4.80 0.05
CA ILE A 138 -17.56 4.57 1.31
C ILE A 138 -16.16 4.06 1.02
N ASP A 139 -15.17 4.88 1.36
CA ASP A 139 -13.76 4.49 1.30
C ASP A 139 -13.41 3.48 2.41
N SER A 140 -12.34 2.72 2.22
CA SER A 140 -11.95 1.68 3.16
C SER A 140 -10.45 1.45 3.11
N TYR A 141 -9.71 2.29 3.84
CA TYR A 141 -8.27 2.08 4.06
C TYR A 141 -8.00 0.79 4.84
N SER A 142 -8.83 0.50 5.84
CA SER A 142 -8.70 -0.69 6.69
C SER A 142 -9.28 -1.92 6.00
N THR A 143 -8.55 -3.04 6.06
CA THR A 143 -9.08 -4.35 5.63
C THR A 143 -10.19 -4.88 6.53
N PHE A 144 -10.33 -4.35 7.74
CA PHE A 144 -11.22 -4.90 8.77
C PHE A 144 -12.58 -4.20 8.84
N VAL A 145 -12.66 -2.94 8.41
CA VAL A 145 -13.86 -2.10 8.53
C VAL A 145 -13.88 -1.08 7.39
N ALA A 146 -15.09 -0.76 6.94
CA ALA A 146 -15.40 0.35 6.06
C ALA A 146 -16.20 1.38 6.85
#